data_AF-A0A7C8I6S9-F1
#
_entry.id   AF-A0A7C8I6S9-F1
#
_cell.length_a   1.000
_cell.length_b   1.000
_cell.length_c   1.000
_cell.angle_alpha   90.00
_cell.angle_beta   90.00
_cell.angle_gamma   90.00
#
_symmetry.space_group_name_H-M   'P 1'
#
loop_
_entity.id
_entity.type
_entity.pdbx_description
1 polymer ?
#
loop_
_entity_poly.entity_id
_entity_poly.type
_entity_poly.pdbx_seq_one_letter_code
_entity_poly.pdbx_strand_id
1 'polypeptide(L)'
;MNMTPTVHATANFMHWHRYYIWAYETALRTECDYKAYQPYWNWGKYQDLPASPIFNGDEWSMGGNGEAVPHKGGFANLPPGPGGGCVKTGPFANTTIHLGPLMSTMDPALNIKANPQRDGYGDNPRCLRRDVNNYYVSQYIRGPDLASHITSNTAILKFQDSVQNDAVNKPAIHSGGHFSIWGDPGGDVFVSPGEPVFWLHHGQLDRHWWMWANYRDADVKARTSMYEGGTNWMNPNSARGKPTDAQWLDVVAPAGTNGIASNKLFSTTSGPFCYVYQ
;
A
#
# COMPACT_ATOMS: atom_id res chain seq x y z
N MET A 1 7.07 -1.60 9.90
CA MET A 1 7.86 -0.76 10.83
C MET A 1 9.36 -0.81 10.53
N ASN A 2 10.10 -1.87 10.87
CA ASN A 2 11.57 -1.93 10.75
C ASN A 2 12.12 -1.50 9.37
N MET A 3 11.61 -2.11 8.30
CA MET A 3 12.12 -1.90 6.94
C MET A 3 11.53 -0.69 6.22
N THR A 4 10.59 0.04 6.83
CA THR A 4 9.89 1.17 6.19
C THR A 4 10.86 2.12 5.48
N PRO A 5 12.01 2.50 6.08
CA PRO A 5 12.92 3.44 5.43
C PRO A 5 13.71 2.90 4.24
N THR A 6 13.80 1.58 4.09
CA THR A 6 14.59 0.91 3.05
C THR A 6 13.72 0.28 1.97
N VAL A 7 12.40 0.48 2.02
CA VAL A 7 11.43 -0.11 1.08
C VAL A 7 10.44 0.90 0.49
N HIS A 8 10.51 2.18 0.89
CA HIS A 8 9.73 3.30 0.31
C HIS A 8 10.68 4.34 -0.26
N ALA A 9 10.30 5.00 -1.36
CA ALA A 9 11.14 5.93 -2.14
C ALA A 9 12.55 5.36 -2.44
N THR A 10 12.64 4.05 -2.63
CA THR A 10 13.87 3.29 -2.86
C THR A 10 13.78 2.48 -4.16
N ALA A 11 14.93 2.01 -4.65
CA ALA A 11 15.01 1.21 -5.87
C ALA A 11 14.22 -0.10 -5.83
N ASN A 12 14.08 -0.68 -4.65
CA ASN A 12 13.34 -1.92 -4.43
C ASN A 12 11.85 -1.71 -4.16
N PHE A 13 11.32 -0.48 -4.08
CA PHE A 13 9.93 -0.26 -3.64
C PHE A 13 8.91 -1.19 -4.31
N MET A 14 8.87 -1.20 -5.65
CA MET A 14 7.93 -2.03 -6.42
C MET A 14 8.19 -3.52 -6.20
N HIS A 15 9.46 -3.92 -6.21
CA HIS A 15 9.92 -5.31 -6.09
C HIS A 15 9.64 -5.90 -4.70
N TRP A 16 9.93 -5.12 -3.66
CA TRP A 16 9.75 -5.51 -2.27
C TRP A 16 8.27 -5.62 -1.93
N HIS A 17 7.44 -4.65 -2.36
CA HIS A 17 6.00 -4.72 -2.12
C HIS A 17 5.31 -5.85 -2.89
N ARG A 18 5.73 -6.14 -4.13
CA ARG A 18 5.32 -7.36 -4.84
C ARG A 18 5.63 -8.61 -4.03
N TYR A 19 6.86 -8.71 -3.51
CA TYR A 19 7.26 -9.85 -2.71
C TYR A 19 6.49 -9.94 -1.39
N TYR A 20 6.19 -8.79 -0.77
CA TYR A 20 5.45 -8.73 0.48
C TYR A 20 3.99 -9.18 0.33
N ILE A 21 3.28 -8.75 -0.72
CA ILE A 21 1.91 -9.23 -0.97
C ILE A 21 1.87 -10.71 -1.39
N TRP A 22 2.90 -11.20 -2.09
CA TRP A 22 3.03 -12.63 -2.41
C TRP A 22 3.28 -13.47 -1.16
N ALA A 23 4.10 -13.00 -0.22
CA ALA A 23 4.32 -13.66 1.06
C ALA A 23 3.02 -13.72 1.88
N TYR A 24 2.25 -12.63 1.90
CA TYR A 24 0.92 -12.60 2.53
C TYR A 24 -0.05 -13.60 1.90
N GLU A 25 -0.17 -13.62 0.57
CA GLU A 25 -0.98 -14.60 -0.14
C GLU A 25 -0.52 -16.04 0.15
N THR A 26 0.80 -16.27 0.19
CA THR A 26 1.36 -17.58 0.52
C THR A 26 0.92 -18.02 1.90
N ALA A 27 1.04 -17.17 2.92
CA ALA A 27 0.58 -17.47 4.27
C ALA A 27 -0.92 -17.79 4.31
N LEU A 28 -1.78 -16.99 3.64
CA LEU A 28 -3.20 -17.28 3.54
C LEU A 28 -3.48 -18.68 2.97
N ARG A 29 -2.73 -19.06 1.93
CA ARG A 29 -2.92 -20.34 1.24
C ARG A 29 -2.37 -21.54 2.01
N THR A 30 -1.23 -21.38 2.68
CA THR A 30 -0.53 -22.49 3.35
C THR A 30 -0.93 -22.65 4.81
N GLU A 31 -1.40 -21.59 5.46
CA GLU A 31 -1.71 -21.58 6.91
C GLU A 31 -3.22 -21.42 7.18
N CYS A 32 -3.96 -20.75 6.28
CA CYS A 32 -5.38 -20.43 6.49
C CYS A 32 -6.33 -21.14 5.51
N ASP A 33 -5.86 -22.15 4.78
CA ASP A 33 -6.63 -22.92 3.78
C ASP A 33 -7.27 -22.09 2.65
N TYR A 34 -6.76 -20.87 2.39
CA TYR A 34 -7.28 -20.02 1.32
C TYR A 34 -7.03 -20.66 -0.06
N LYS A 35 -8.10 -20.86 -0.85
CA LYS A 35 -8.01 -21.52 -2.18
C LYS A 35 -8.01 -20.55 -3.35
N ALA A 36 -8.41 -19.31 -3.12
CA ALA A 36 -8.45 -18.27 -4.14
C ALA A 36 -7.09 -17.55 -4.25
N TYR A 37 -7.10 -16.33 -4.80
CA TYR A 37 -5.91 -15.54 -5.08
C TYR A 37 -6.06 -14.12 -4.56
N GLN A 38 -4.94 -13.45 -4.32
CA GLN A 38 -4.90 -12.09 -3.76
C GLN A 38 -5.76 -11.11 -4.59
N PRO A 39 -6.83 -10.53 -4.02
CA PRO A 39 -7.63 -9.52 -4.71
C PRO A 39 -6.89 -8.17 -4.77
N TYR A 40 -7.32 -7.31 -5.69
CA TYR A 40 -6.83 -5.95 -5.83
C TYR A 40 -7.98 -4.93 -5.79
N TRP A 41 -7.70 -3.72 -5.31
CA TRP A 41 -8.65 -2.60 -5.33
C TRP A 41 -8.39 -1.70 -6.53
N ASN A 42 -9.21 -1.82 -7.58
CA ASN A 42 -9.16 -0.90 -8.71
C ASN A 42 -9.60 0.52 -8.31
N TRP A 43 -8.64 1.41 -8.03
CA TRP A 43 -8.87 2.78 -7.59
C TRP A 43 -9.80 3.57 -8.52
N GLY A 44 -9.65 3.38 -9.83
CA GLY A 44 -10.41 4.11 -10.84
C GLY A 44 -11.83 3.60 -11.07
N LYS A 45 -12.25 2.50 -10.42
CA LYS A 45 -13.54 1.86 -10.67
C LYS A 45 -14.71 2.49 -9.90
N TYR A 46 -14.50 2.83 -8.62
CA TYR A 46 -15.55 3.35 -7.74
C TYR A 46 -15.24 4.80 -7.37
N GLN A 47 -16.16 5.71 -7.70
CA GLN A 47 -16.04 7.13 -7.36
C GLN A 47 -16.65 7.44 -5.98
N ASP A 48 -17.53 6.56 -5.49
CA ASP A 48 -18.06 6.58 -4.14
C ASP A 48 -17.49 5.39 -3.35
N LEU A 49 -16.38 5.61 -2.63
CA LEU A 49 -15.70 4.57 -1.88
C LEU A 49 -16.51 4.07 -0.69
N PRO A 50 -17.12 4.92 0.17
CA PRO A 50 -17.97 4.45 1.26
C PRO A 50 -19.08 3.49 0.81
N ALA A 51 -19.63 3.68 -0.41
CA ALA A 51 -20.65 2.79 -0.97
C ALA A 51 -20.07 1.62 -1.79
N SER A 52 -18.75 1.56 -2.00
CA SER A 52 -18.12 0.53 -2.82
C SER A 52 -18.18 -0.85 -2.14
N PRO A 53 -18.11 -1.96 -2.90
CA PRO A 53 -18.05 -3.31 -2.33
C PRO A 53 -16.87 -3.57 -1.37
N ILE A 54 -15.89 -2.67 -1.33
CA ILE A 54 -14.73 -2.78 -0.43
C ILE A 54 -15.07 -2.20 0.95
N PHE A 55 -15.86 -1.12 1.01
CA PHE A 55 -16.08 -0.34 2.23
C PHE A 55 -17.55 -0.18 2.64
N ASN A 56 -18.50 -0.84 1.96
CA ASN A 56 -19.93 -0.73 2.29
C ASN A 56 -20.32 -1.38 3.63
N GLY A 57 -19.41 -2.16 4.25
CA GLY A 57 -19.58 -2.75 5.57
C GLY A 57 -20.48 -3.98 5.62
N ASP A 58 -20.80 -4.58 4.48
CA ASP A 58 -21.50 -5.87 4.44
C ASP A 58 -20.55 -7.05 4.78
N GLU A 59 -21.07 -8.26 4.75
CA GLU A 59 -20.32 -9.49 5.09
C GLU A 59 -19.24 -9.87 4.07
N TRP A 60 -19.25 -9.27 2.87
CA TRP A 60 -18.31 -9.52 1.78
C TRP A 60 -17.27 -8.41 1.60
N SER A 61 -17.43 -7.30 2.34
CA SER A 61 -16.53 -6.15 2.30
C SER A 61 -15.29 -6.34 3.17
N MET A 62 -14.36 -5.40 3.08
CA MET A 62 -13.21 -5.32 3.99
C MET A 62 -13.57 -4.55 5.27
N GLY A 63 -14.82 -4.61 5.72
CA GLY A 63 -15.38 -3.75 6.76
C GLY A 63 -15.97 -2.46 6.19
N GLY A 64 -16.60 -1.68 7.07
CA GLY A 64 -17.20 -0.39 6.72
C GLY A 64 -16.21 0.78 6.78
N ASN A 65 -16.77 1.99 6.69
CA ASN A 65 -16.10 3.19 7.18
C ASN A 65 -16.04 3.21 8.73
N GLY A 66 -15.21 4.08 9.29
CA GLY A 66 -15.25 4.40 10.71
C GLY A 66 -16.51 5.16 11.09
N GLU A 67 -16.93 5.08 12.36
CA GLU A 67 -17.97 5.95 12.91
C GLU A 67 -17.65 7.43 12.61
N ALA A 68 -18.67 8.23 12.32
CA ALA A 68 -18.48 9.65 12.05
C ALA A 68 -17.98 10.36 13.32
N VAL A 69 -16.83 11.03 13.23
CA VAL A 69 -16.30 11.86 14.30
C VAL A 69 -15.96 13.24 13.72
N PRO A 70 -16.48 14.34 14.28
CA PRO A 70 -16.12 15.68 13.82
C PRO A 70 -14.61 15.94 13.97
N HIS A 71 -13.95 16.32 12.88
CA HIS A 71 -12.53 16.64 12.84
C HIS A 71 -12.22 17.58 11.65
N LYS A 72 -11.04 18.19 11.62
CA LYS A 72 -10.68 19.24 10.64
C LYS A 72 -9.96 18.73 9.39
N GLY A 73 -9.86 17.41 9.22
CA GLY A 73 -8.98 16.76 8.26
C GLY A 73 -7.61 16.47 8.87
N GLY A 74 -6.59 16.23 8.05
CA GLY A 74 -5.28 15.86 8.59
C GLY A 74 -4.10 16.20 7.70
N PHE A 75 -3.08 15.33 7.72
CA PHE A 75 -1.81 15.58 7.04
C PHE A 75 -2.00 16.04 5.58
N ALA A 76 -1.09 16.92 5.12
CA ALA A 76 -1.11 17.49 3.77
C ALA A 76 -2.42 18.19 3.35
N ASN A 77 -3.16 18.76 4.31
CA ASN A 77 -4.46 19.42 4.08
C ASN A 77 -5.52 18.49 3.48
N LEU A 78 -5.44 17.19 3.76
CA LEU A 78 -6.50 16.25 3.40
C LEU A 78 -7.80 16.67 4.10
N PRO A 79 -8.90 16.94 3.36
CA PRO A 79 -10.17 17.29 3.97
C PRO A 79 -10.72 16.12 4.82
N PRO A 80 -11.51 16.41 5.86
CA PRO A 80 -12.16 15.37 6.65
C PRO A 80 -13.13 14.57 5.77
N GLY A 81 -13.07 13.25 5.91
CA GLY A 81 -14.07 12.36 5.36
C GLY A 81 -15.28 12.20 6.29
N PRO A 82 -16.22 11.31 5.93
CA PRO A 82 -17.43 11.06 6.70
C PRO A 82 -17.24 10.14 7.92
N GLY A 83 -16.02 9.66 8.20
CA GLY A 83 -15.67 8.75 9.28
C GLY A 83 -14.75 9.39 10.33
N GLY A 84 -13.62 8.74 10.62
CA GLY A 84 -12.62 9.12 11.62
C GLY A 84 -12.64 8.24 12.88
N GLY A 85 -13.78 7.60 13.14
CA GLY A 85 -14.03 6.71 14.26
C GLY A 85 -13.55 5.27 14.05
N CYS A 86 -13.93 4.39 14.97
CA CYS A 86 -13.69 2.95 14.84
C CYS A 86 -14.56 2.36 13.73
N VAL A 87 -14.07 1.37 13.01
CA VAL A 87 -14.89 0.52 12.12
C VAL A 87 -15.81 -0.35 12.99
N LYS A 88 -17.10 -0.39 12.68
CA LYS A 88 -18.13 -1.12 13.46
C LYS A 88 -18.92 -2.16 12.66
N THR A 89 -18.72 -2.21 11.35
CA THR A 89 -19.47 -3.08 10.43
C THR A 89 -18.53 -3.91 9.56
N GLY A 90 -19.05 -5.03 9.05
CA GLY A 90 -18.34 -6.01 8.24
C GLY A 90 -17.34 -6.88 9.03
N PRO A 91 -16.59 -7.76 8.33
CA PRO A 91 -15.77 -8.80 8.95
C PRO A 91 -14.65 -8.30 9.88
N PHE A 92 -14.25 -7.03 9.73
CA PHE A 92 -13.14 -6.41 10.47
C PHE A 92 -13.59 -5.44 11.57
N ALA A 93 -14.89 -5.41 11.92
CA ALA A 93 -15.43 -4.53 12.95
C ALA A 93 -14.78 -4.69 14.34
N ASN A 94 -14.32 -5.91 14.66
CA ASN A 94 -13.70 -6.24 15.94
C ASN A 94 -12.17 -6.38 15.83
N THR A 95 -11.56 -5.90 14.74
CA THR A 95 -10.11 -5.93 14.59
C THR A 95 -9.45 -5.05 15.64
N THR A 96 -8.52 -5.64 16.39
CA THR A 96 -7.68 -4.96 17.38
C THR A 96 -6.31 -4.68 16.76
N ILE A 97 -5.94 -3.41 16.72
CA ILE A 97 -4.62 -2.94 16.29
C ILE A 97 -3.70 -2.92 17.51
N HIS A 98 -2.58 -3.62 17.45
CA HIS A 98 -1.64 -3.76 18.56
C HIS A 98 -0.38 -2.88 18.42
N LEU A 99 0.09 -2.66 17.20
CA LEU A 99 1.36 -1.97 16.94
C LEU A 99 1.13 -0.49 16.59
N GLY A 100 2.18 0.31 16.72
CA GLY A 100 2.13 1.75 16.47
C GLY A 100 1.16 2.52 17.37
N PRO A 101 0.75 3.73 17.00
CA PRO A 101 1.21 4.48 15.81
C PRO A 101 2.67 4.97 15.97
N LEU A 102 3.34 5.27 14.85
CA LEU A 102 4.63 5.99 14.81
C LEU A 102 4.50 7.37 14.15
N MET A 103 3.73 7.44 13.07
CA MET A 103 3.56 8.64 12.26
C MET A 103 2.09 8.79 11.89
N SER A 104 1.23 8.91 12.91
CA SER A 104 -0.20 9.16 12.73
C SER A 104 -0.42 10.45 11.93
N THR A 105 -1.25 10.36 10.90
CA THR A 105 -1.63 11.50 10.04
C THR A 105 -3.03 12.02 10.32
N MET A 106 -3.78 11.35 11.19
CA MET A 106 -5.12 11.73 11.64
C MET A 106 -5.12 13.03 12.44
N ASP A 107 -6.26 13.72 12.49
CA ASP A 107 -6.43 14.92 13.32
C ASP A 107 -6.03 14.63 14.77
N PRO A 108 -5.04 15.36 15.35
CA PRO A 108 -4.65 15.18 16.75
C PRO A 108 -5.81 15.30 17.74
N ALA A 109 -6.89 16.03 17.39
CA ALA A 109 -8.10 16.14 18.20
C ALA A 109 -8.81 14.79 18.44
N LEU A 110 -8.55 13.77 17.61
CA LEU A 110 -9.09 12.42 17.80
C LEU A 110 -8.41 11.66 18.95
N ASN A 111 -7.34 12.22 19.54
CA ASN A 111 -6.66 11.68 20.73
C ASN A 111 -6.29 10.19 20.61
N ILE A 112 -5.80 9.79 19.43
CA ILE A 112 -5.30 8.42 19.22
C ILE A 112 -4.11 8.20 20.14
N LYS A 113 -4.22 7.17 20.98
CA LYS A 113 -3.22 6.86 22.01
C LYS A 113 -1.87 6.54 21.37
N ALA A 114 -0.83 7.28 21.76
CA ALA A 114 0.54 7.00 21.37
C ALA A 114 1.00 5.62 21.86
N ASN A 115 1.90 4.99 21.10
CA ASN A 115 2.48 3.71 21.51
C ASN A 115 3.30 3.89 22.81
N PRO A 116 3.25 2.93 23.76
CA PRO A 116 4.07 3.00 24.97
C PRO A 116 5.58 2.89 24.70
N GLN A 117 5.98 2.34 23.54
CA GLN A 117 7.36 2.30 23.08
C GLN A 117 7.56 3.23 21.88
N ARG A 118 8.68 3.96 21.87
CA ARG A 118 8.99 4.96 20.82
C ARG A 118 9.21 4.35 19.43
N ASP A 119 9.58 3.09 19.38
CA ASP A 119 9.78 2.32 18.15
C ASP A 119 8.48 1.70 17.60
N GLY A 120 7.36 1.85 18.35
CA GLY A 120 6.03 1.37 17.99
C GLY A 120 5.80 -0.14 18.18
N TYR A 121 6.73 -0.87 18.80
CA TYR A 121 6.58 -2.31 19.05
C TYR A 121 5.88 -2.64 20.37
N GLY A 122 5.60 -1.64 21.21
CA GLY A 122 4.83 -1.85 22.43
C GLY A 122 3.38 -2.23 22.13
N ASP A 123 2.82 -3.16 22.91
CA ASP A 123 1.41 -3.51 22.80
C ASP A 123 0.52 -2.30 23.12
N ASN A 124 -0.25 -1.86 22.13
CA ASN A 124 -1.10 -0.68 22.18
C ASN A 124 -2.49 -0.99 21.58
N PRO A 125 -3.27 -1.87 22.25
CA PRO A 125 -4.55 -2.36 21.73
C PRO A 125 -5.55 -1.22 21.55
N ARG A 126 -6.08 -1.10 20.34
CA ARG A 126 -7.13 -0.13 19.97
C ARG A 126 -7.91 -0.62 18.75
N CYS A 127 -9.05 -0.01 18.47
CA CYS A 127 -9.86 -0.38 17.31
C CYS A 127 -9.17 0.02 16.00
N LEU A 128 -9.49 -0.70 14.92
CA LEU A 128 -9.28 -0.22 13.57
C LEU A 128 -10.10 1.04 13.32
N ARG A 129 -9.48 2.12 12.83
CA ARG A 129 -10.15 3.37 12.46
C ARG A 129 -10.02 3.63 10.98
N ARG A 130 -11.05 4.21 10.37
CA ARG A 130 -11.03 4.64 8.97
C ARG A 130 -11.73 5.97 8.81
N ASP A 131 -11.29 6.70 7.80
CA ASP A 131 -12.00 7.88 7.31
C ASP A 131 -12.04 7.83 5.78
N VAL A 132 -12.77 6.82 5.30
CA VAL A 132 -12.87 6.49 3.87
C VAL A 132 -13.48 7.66 3.13
N ASN A 133 -12.73 8.22 2.18
CA ASN A 133 -13.08 9.46 1.52
C ASN A 133 -12.81 9.40 0.01
N ASN A 134 -13.56 10.20 -0.74
CA ASN A 134 -13.52 10.20 -2.20
C ASN A 134 -12.49 11.18 -2.78
N TYR A 135 -11.70 11.87 -1.94
CA TYR A 135 -10.89 13.02 -2.36
C TYR A 135 -9.90 12.64 -3.47
N TYR A 136 -9.10 11.60 -3.27
CA TYR A 136 -8.11 11.21 -4.29
C TYR A 136 -8.73 10.48 -5.48
N VAL A 137 -9.64 9.54 -5.25
CA VAL A 137 -10.25 8.74 -6.33
C VAL A 137 -11.10 9.56 -7.30
N SER A 138 -11.61 10.71 -6.86
CA SER A 138 -12.39 11.61 -7.70
C SER A 138 -11.56 12.64 -8.47
N GLN A 139 -10.30 12.86 -8.09
CA GLN A 139 -9.49 13.96 -8.63
C GLN A 139 -8.17 13.52 -9.27
N TYR A 140 -7.49 12.53 -8.70
CA TYR A 140 -6.08 12.24 -8.99
C TYR A 140 -5.80 10.80 -9.43
N ILE A 141 -6.65 9.83 -9.06
CA ILE A 141 -6.46 8.40 -9.38
C ILE A 141 -7.63 7.80 -10.17
N ARG A 142 -8.21 8.58 -11.08
CA ARG A 142 -9.26 8.11 -12.00
C ARG A 142 -8.67 7.27 -13.13
N GLY A 143 -9.52 6.51 -13.83
CA GLY A 143 -9.10 5.70 -14.99
C GLY A 143 -8.20 6.44 -16.01
N PRO A 144 -8.57 7.64 -16.49
CA PRO A 144 -7.73 8.42 -17.39
C PRO A 144 -6.38 8.84 -16.79
N ASP A 145 -6.34 9.20 -15.50
CA ASP A 145 -5.11 9.60 -14.82
C ASP A 145 -4.14 8.41 -14.74
N LEU A 146 -4.67 7.21 -14.41
CA LEU A 146 -3.91 5.97 -14.34
C LEU A 146 -3.39 5.54 -15.73
N ALA A 147 -4.23 5.62 -16.77
CA ALA A 147 -3.81 5.31 -18.13
C ALA A 147 -2.73 6.27 -18.65
N SER A 148 -2.88 7.57 -18.35
CA SER A 148 -1.87 8.59 -18.67
C SER A 148 -0.56 8.32 -17.93
N HIS A 149 -0.61 7.94 -16.66
CA HIS A 149 0.56 7.57 -15.88
C HIS A 149 1.32 6.38 -16.48
N ILE A 150 0.60 5.35 -16.94
CA ILE A 150 1.19 4.18 -17.61
C ILE A 150 1.85 4.59 -18.93
N THR A 151 1.16 5.35 -19.77
CA THR A 151 1.60 5.60 -21.14
C THR A 151 2.67 6.69 -21.27
N SER A 152 2.78 7.60 -20.30
CA SER A 152 3.72 8.74 -20.33
C SER A 152 5.09 8.51 -19.68
N ASN A 153 5.30 7.34 -19.06
CA ASN A 153 6.55 7.01 -18.37
C ASN A 153 7.34 5.95 -19.15
N THR A 154 8.60 6.26 -19.49
CA THR A 154 9.50 5.32 -20.20
C THR A 154 10.57 4.70 -19.30
N ALA A 155 10.83 5.28 -18.13
CA ALA A 155 11.84 4.84 -17.17
C ALA A 155 11.21 4.50 -15.82
N ILE A 156 11.73 3.46 -15.15
CA ILE A 156 11.18 2.99 -13.87
C ILE A 156 11.31 4.04 -12.76
N LEU A 157 12.41 4.79 -12.71
CA LEU A 157 12.61 5.81 -11.68
C LEU A 157 11.50 6.88 -11.74
N LYS A 158 11.24 7.41 -12.94
CA LYS A 158 10.16 8.39 -13.13
C LYS A 158 8.79 7.79 -12.81
N PHE A 159 8.54 6.55 -13.21
CA PHE A 159 7.29 5.84 -12.93
C PHE A 159 7.07 5.67 -11.42
N GLN A 160 8.06 5.15 -10.68
CA GLN A 160 7.93 4.90 -9.24
C GLN A 160 7.93 6.19 -8.41
N ASP A 161 8.64 7.24 -8.87
CA ASP A 161 8.65 8.53 -8.19
C ASP A 161 7.27 9.19 -8.27
N SER A 162 6.60 9.18 -9.42
CA SER A 162 5.23 9.71 -9.51
C SER A 162 4.18 8.83 -8.82
N VAL A 163 4.53 7.60 -8.48
CA VAL A 163 3.68 6.74 -7.66
C VAL A 163 3.83 7.05 -6.17
N GLN A 164 4.99 7.53 -5.70
CA GLN A 164 5.30 7.64 -4.26
C GLN A 164 5.52 9.07 -3.75
N ASN A 165 6.05 9.96 -4.58
CA ASN A 165 6.44 11.30 -4.17
C ASN A 165 5.32 12.29 -4.45
N ASP A 166 4.72 12.81 -3.37
CA ASP A 166 3.76 13.89 -3.44
C ASP A 166 4.42 15.18 -3.95
N ALA A 167 3.85 15.79 -4.99
CA ALA A 167 4.21 17.13 -5.44
C ALA A 167 3.09 18.12 -5.11
N VAL A 168 3.44 19.42 -5.00
CA VAL A 168 2.53 20.51 -4.57
C VAL A 168 1.16 20.51 -5.27
N ASN A 169 1.06 20.03 -6.51
CA ASN A 169 -0.19 19.93 -7.27
C ASN A 169 -0.41 18.56 -7.92
N LYS A 170 0.27 17.52 -7.43
CA LYS A 170 0.16 16.17 -7.97
C LYS A 170 0.46 15.17 -6.85
N PRO A 171 -0.56 14.77 -6.07
CA PRO A 171 -0.36 13.74 -5.07
C PRO A 171 0.03 12.42 -5.72
N ALA A 172 0.83 11.66 -5.01
CA ALA A 172 1.29 10.35 -5.39
C ALA A 172 0.14 9.34 -5.41
N ILE A 173 0.14 8.43 -6.39
CA ILE A 173 -0.92 7.41 -6.55
C ILE A 173 -0.98 6.48 -5.33
N HIS A 174 0.19 6.08 -4.81
CA HIS A 174 0.33 5.24 -3.62
C HIS A 174 -0.19 5.96 -2.38
N SER A 175 0.29 7.19 -2.13
CA SER A 175 -0.20 8.06 -1.05
C SER A 175 -1.72 8.22 -1.13
N GLY A 176 -2.25 8.54 -2.31
CA GLY A 176 -3.68 8.75 -2.52
C GLY A 176 -4.53 7.51 -2.23
N GLY A 177 -4.02 6.30 -2.51
CA GLY A 177 -4.71 5.07 -2.13
C GLY A 177 -4.76 4.85 -0.62
N HIS A 178 -3.63 5.02 0.08
CA HIS A 178 -3.59 4.95 1.56
C HIS A 178 -4.49 6.00 2.20
N PHE A 179 -4.39 7.25 1.78
CA PHE A 179 -5.17 8.37 2.34
C PHE A 179 -6.63 8.41 1.87
N SER A 180 -7.04 7.56 0.93
CA SER A 180 -8.46 7.34 0.63
C SER A 180 -9.13 6.37 1.62
N ILE A 181 -8.36 5.49 2.27
CA ILE A 181 -8.82 4.67 3.41
C ILE A 181 -8.67 5.47 4.71
N TRP A 182 -7.47 6.06 4.84
CA TRP A 182 -6.98 6.85 5.95
C TRP A 182 -7.18 6.16 7.30
N GLY A 183 -7.31 6.91 8.39
CA GLY A 183 -7.51 6.33 9.72
C GLY A 183 -6.23 5.79 10.36
N ASP A 184 -6.42 4.84 11.27
CA ASP A 184 -5.36 4.21 12.06
C ASP A 184 -5.56 2.68 11.99
N PRO A 185 -4.60 1.95 11.40
CA PRO A 185 -3.25 2.40 11.02
C PRO A 185 -3.11 2.87 9.56
N GLY A 186 -4.20 2.94 8.77
CA GLY A 186 -4.13 3.17 7.32
C GLY A 186 -3.41 4.45 6.88
N GLY A 187 -3.46 5.51 7.69
CA GLY A 187 -2.74 6.76 7.44
C GLY A 187 -1.29 6.80 7.91
N ASP A 188 -0.76 5.75 8.54
CA ASP A 188 0.59 5.71 9.11
C ASP A 188 1.48 4.77 8.29
N VAL A 189 2.45 5.35 7.59
CA VAL A 189 3.35 4.65 6.65
C VAL A 189 4.10 3.47 7.28
N PHE A 190 4.34 3.48 8.59
CA PHE A 190 5.10 2.42 9.27
C PHE A 190 4.25 1.21 9.64
N VAL A 191 2.94 1.41 9.83
CA VAL A 191 2.00 0.41 10.35
C VAL A 191 0.77 0.19 9.46
N SER A 192 0.70 0.83 8.29
CA SER A 192 -0.37 0.65 7.31
C SER A 192 -0.73 -0.80 6.96
N PRO A 193 0.17 -1.82 6.99
CA PRO A 193 -0.23 -3.22 6.78
C PRO A 193 -1.21 -3.77 7.83
N GLY A 194 -1.37 -3.11 8.99
CA GLY A 194 -2.38 -3.46 9.97
C GLY A 194 -3.81 -3.11 9.54
N GLU A 195 -3.97 -2.34 8.45
CA GLU A 195 -5.25 -2.08 7.81
C GLU A 195 -5.51 -3.14 6.71
N PRO A 196 -6.58 -3.97 6.81
CA PRO A 196 -6.83 -5.06 5.86
C PRO A 196 -6.87 -4.67 4.37
N VAL A 197 -7.30 -3.46 4.02
CA VAL A 197 -7.34 -2.99 2.63
C VAL A 197 -5.94 -2.67 2.08
N PHE A 198 -4.90 -2.58 2.92
CA PHE A 198 -3.50 -2.48 2.49
C PHE A 198 -3.16 -3.50 1.41
N TRP A 199 -3.56 -4.75 1.61
CA TRP A 199 -3.22 -5.86 0.71
C TRP A 199 -3.90 -5.71 -0.66
N LEU A 200 -5.12 -5.17 -0.69
CA LEU A 200 -5.84 -4.89 -1.94
C LEU A 200 -5.27 -3.66 -2.64
N HIS A 201 -4.91 -2.62 -1.88
CA HIS A 201 -4.26 -1.42 -2.39
C HIS A 201 -2.92 -1.77 -3.05
N HIS A 202 -2.07 -2.55 -2.39
CA HIS A 202 -0.79 -2.99 -2.94
C HIS A 202 -0.93 -4.03 -4.05
N GLY A 203 -1.99 -4.85 -4.05
CA GLY A 203 -2.36 -5.67 -5.20
C GLY A 203 -2.65 -4.82 -6.45
N GLN A 204 -3.30 -3.67 -6.29
CA GLN A 204 -3.54 -2.73 -7.40
C GLN A 204 -2.26 -1.95 -7.77
N LEU A 205 -1.40 -1.64 -6.80
CA LEU A 205 -0.09 -1.05 -7.07
C LEU A 205 0.76 -1.96 -7.95
N ASP A 206 0.84 -3.24 -7.60
CA ASP A 206 1.56 -4.22 -8.40
C ASP A 206 0.91 -4.43 -9.77
N ARG A 207 -0.42 -4.46 -9.84
CA ARG A 207 -1.16 -4.48 -11.11
C ARG A 207 -0.84 -3.28 -11.99
N HIS A 208 -0.78 -2.08 -11.42
CA HIS A 208 -0.46 -0.85 -12.15
C HIS A 208 0.96 -0.88 -12.73
N TRP A 209 1.93 -1.37 -11.95
CA TRP A 209 3.29 -1.61 -12.42
C TRP A 209 3.35 -2.72 -13.48
N TRP A 210 2.63 -3.81 -13.29
CA TRP A 210 2.51 -4.89 -14.27
C TRP A 210 1.94 -4.39 -15.60
N MET A 211 0.88 -3.57 -15.58
CA MET A 211 0.33 -2.93 -16.78
C MET A 211 1.38 -2.03 -17.45
N TRP A 212 2.13 -1.23 -16.67
CA TRP A 212 3.21 -0.42 -17.22
C TRP A 212 4.30 -1.25 -17.87
N ALA A 213 4.73 -2.33 -17.25
CA ALA A 213 5.76 -3.20 -17.81
C ALA A 213 5.29 -3.90 -19.10
N ASN A 214 3.99 -4.15 -19.24
CA ASN A 214 3.44 -5.00 -20.30
C ASN A 214 2.61 -4.30 -21.39
N TYR A 215 2.23 -3.01 -21.25
CA TYR A 215 1.30 -2.39 -22.23
C TYR A 215 1.84 -2.29 -23.66
N ARG A 216 3.17 -2.35 -23.85
CA ARG A 216 3.83 -2.25 -25.14
C ARG A 216 4.85 -3.37 -25.31
N ASP A 217 4.52 -4.36 -26.14
CA ASP A 217 5.33 -5.57 -26.39
C ASP A 217 6.82 -5.27 -26.65
N ALA A 218 7.11 -4.25 -27.46
CA ALA A 218 8.47 -3.84 -27.81
C ALA A 218 9.33 -3.43 -26.58
N ASP A 219 8.69 -3.03 -25.48
CA ASP A 219 9.37 -2.54 -24.26
C ASP A 219 9.44 -3.57 -23.14
N VAL A 220 8.67 -4.67 -23.23
CA VAL A 220 8.48 -5.64 -22.13
C VAL A 220 9.83 -6.07 -21.57
N LYS A 221 10.71 -6.56 -22.46
CA LYS A 221 12.05 -7.04 -22.08
C LYS A 221 12.86 -5.98 -21.32
N ALA A 222 12.79 -4.72 -21.74
CA ALA A 222 13.49 -3.64 -21.07
C ALA A 222 12.86 -3.34 -19.71
N ARG A 223 11.54 -3.13 -19.66
CA ARG A 223 10.82 -2.70 -18.44
C ARG A 223 10.79 -3.76 -17.35
N THR A 224 10.73 -5.04 -17.70
CA THR A 224 10.86 -6.16 -16.74
C THR A 224 12.31 -6.41 -16.32
N SER A 225 13.25 -5.52 -16.64
CA SER A 225 14.65 -5.56 -16.23
C SER A 225 15.13 -4.28 -15.55
N MET A 226 14.27 -3.26 -15.44
CA MET A 226 14.63 -1.97 -14.88
C MET A 226 14.65 -1.99 -13.36
N TYR A 227 15.65 -1.33 -12.78
CA TYR A 227 15.83 -1.20 -11.33
C TYR A 227 16.64 0.05 -11.04
N GLU A 228 16.06 1.00 -10.33
CA GLU A 228 16.68 2.32 -10.19
C GLU A 228 16.19 3.05 -8.93
N GLY A 229 17.10 3.75 -8.24
CA GLY A 229 16.79 4.53 -7.04
C GLY A 229 17.87 4.41 -5.96
N GLY A 230 17.69 5.13 -4.85
CA GLY A 230 18.50 4.97 -3.65
C GLY A 230 18.07 3.76 -2.81
N THR A 231 18.76 3.51 -1.69
CA THR A 231 18.45 2.41 -0.76
C THR A 231 17.83 2.86 0.55
N ASN A 232 17.68 4.17 0.78
CA ASN A 232 17.07 4.69 2.01
C ASN A 232 16.40 6.05 1.79
N TRP A 233 15.10 6.18 2.06
CA TRP A 233 14.36 7.43 1.87
C TRP A 233 14.73 8.57 2.83
N MET A 234 15.33 8.25 3.99
CA MET A 234 15.77 9.25 4.98
C MET A 234 17.15 9.81 4.60
N ASN A 235 17.80 9.23 3.59
CA ASN A 235 19.10 9.67 3.10
C ASN A 235 19.05 9.88 1.58
N PRO A 236 18.85 11.11 1.12
CA PRO A 236 18.88 11.46 -0.31
C PRO A 236 20.18 11.07 -1.01
N ASN A 237 21.28 10.94 -0.27
CA ASN A 237 22.60 10.53 -0.76
C ASN A 237 22.90 9.04 -0.48
N SER A 238 21.87 8.22 -0.25
CA SER A 238 22.04 6.78 -0.08
C SER A 238 22.66 6.13 -1.32
N ALA A 239 23.31 4.99 -1.11
CA ALA A 239 23.85 4.22 -2.22
C ALA A 239 22.74 3.88 -3.23
N ARG A 240 23.12 3.74 -4.50
CA ARG A 240 22.20 3.27 -5.53
C ARG A 240 21.95 1.78 -5.33
N GLY A 241 20.68 1.38 -5.37
CA GLY A 241 20.31 -0.03 -5.28
C GLY A 241 20.83 -0.82 -6.48
N LYS A 242 21.12 -2.10 -6.26
CA LYS A 242 21.54 -3.05 -7.29
C LYS A 242 20.48 -4.16 -7.46
N PRO A 243 20.28 -4.69 -8.67
CA PRO A 243 19.40 -5.84 -8.89
C PRO A 243 19.78 -7.10 -8.09
N THR A 244 21.01 -7.18 -7.58
CA THR A 244 21.50 -8.30 -6.77
C THR A 244 21.31 -8.11 -5.26
N ASP A 245 20.78 -6.95 -4.83
CA ASP A 245 20.57 -6.68 -3.41
C ASP A 245 19.52 -7.63 -2.83
N ALA A 246 19.80 -8.16 -1.64
CA ALA A 246 18.92 -9.08 -0.94
C ALA A 246 17.66 -8.35 -0.44
N GLN A 247 16.49 -8.96 -0.69
CA GLN A 247 15.19 -8.48 -0.22
C GLN A 247 14.75 -9.31 0.99
N TRP A 248 14.75 -8.64 2.13
CA TRP A 248 14.42 -9.25 3.42
C TRP A 248 12.92 -9.08 3.69
N LEU A 249 12.30 -10.14 4.18
CA LEU A 249 10.98 -10.13 4.80
C LEU A 249 11.04 -10.64 6.24
N ASP A 250 12.21 -11.07 6.72
CA ASP A 250 12.45 -11.58 8.06
C ASP A 250 11.41 -12.66 8.44
N VAL A 251 10.73 -12.48 9.56
CA VAL A 251 9.80 -13.47 10.13
C VAL A 251 8.54 -13.70 9.29
N VAL A 252 8.25 -12.83 8.32
CA VAL A 252 7.09 -12.98 7.42
C VAL A 252 7.49 -13.56 6.05
N ALA A 253 8.76 -13.89 5.84
CA ALA A 253 9.20 -14.58 4.64
C ALA A 253 8.69 -16.04 4.63
N PRO A 254 8.13 -16.53 3.52
CA PRO A 254 7.92 -17.96 3.36
C PRO A 254 9.20 -18.78 3.55
N ALA A 255 9.03 -20.06 3.90
CA ALA A 255 10.16 -20.92 4.23
C ALA A 255 11.19 -20.97 3.09
N GLY A 256 12.44 -20.59 3.40
CA GLY A 256 13.54 -20.60 2.44
C GLY A 256 13.59 -19.43 1.45
N THR A 257 12.72 -18.42 1.59
CA THR A 257 12.66 -17.29 0.66
C THR A 257 13.19 -15.97 1.24
N ASN A 258 13.65 -15.92 2.49
CA ASN A 258 14.20 -14.69 3.05
C ASN A 258 15.52 -14.30 2.34
N GLY A 259 15.69 -13.02 2.01
CA GLY A 259 16.92 -12.51 1.38
C GLY A 259 17.05 -12.81 -0.12
N ILE A 260 15.95 -13.06 -0.83
CA ILE A 260 15.96 -13.25 -2.30
C ILE A 260 16.49 -11.99 -2.99
N ALA A 261 17.37 -12.14 -3.98
CA ALA A 261 17.88 -11.02 -4.77
C ALA A 261 16.77 -10.32 -5.56
N SER A 262 16.79 -8.97 -5.63
CA SER A 262 15.77 -8.17 -6.30
C SER A 262 15.45 -8.64 -7.72
N ASN A 263 16.45 -9.03 -8.51
CA ASN A 263 16.30 -9.47 -9.90
C ASN A 263 15.45 -10.74 -10.08
N LYS A 264 15.19 -11.50 -9.01
CA LYS A 264 14.27 -12.64 -9.02
C LYS A 264 12.80 -12.21 -8.86
N LEU A 265 12.54 -10.93 -8.60
CA LEU A 265 11.22 -10.39 -8.28
C LEU A 265 10.65 -9.49 -9.40
N PHE A 266 11.36 -9.38 -10.53
CA PHE A 266 11.05 -8.39 -11.57
C PHE A 266 9.83 -8.76 -12.41
N SER A 267 9.61 -10.05 -12.66
CA SER A 267 8.50 -10.55 -13.46
C SER A 267 7.56 -11.41 -12.62
N THR A 268 6.25 -11.24 -12.82
CA THR A 268 5.19 -12.00 -12.17
C THR A 268 5.14 -13.47 -12.61
N THR A 269 5.94 -13.86 -13.61
CA THR A 269 6.03 -15.23 -14.14
C THR A 269 7.45 -15.79 -14.08
N SER A 270 8.24 -15.35 -13.09
CA SER A 270 9.61 -15.83 -12.87
C SER A 270 9.97 -15.80 -11.39
N GLY A 271 11.05 -16.48 -11.02
CA GLY A 271 11.45 -16.57 -9.61
C GLY A 271 10.37 -17.28 -8.79
N PRO A 272 9.93 -16.72 -7.65
CA PRO A 272 8.85 -17.32 -6.85
C PRO A 272 7.44 -17.09 -7.44
N PHE A 273 7.31 -16.29 -8.50
CA PHE A 273 6.02 -15.82 -9.00
C PHE A 273 5.54 -16.59 -10.23
N CYS A 274 4.24 -16.87 -10.28
CA CYS A 274 3.55 -17.44 -11.43
C CYS A 274 2.09 -16.94 -11.49
N TYR A 275 1.91 -15.65 -11.76
CA TYR A 275 0.59 -15.02 -11.84
C TYR A 275 0.51 -13.91 -12.89
N VAL A 276 -0.73 -13.55 -13.24
CA VAL A 276 -1.09 -12.41 -14.10
C VAL A 276 -2.29 -11.69 -13.51
N TYR A 277 -2.52 -10.45 -13.93
CA TYR A 277 -3.73 -9.71 -13.57
C TYR A 277 -4.77 -9.80 -14.69
N GLN A 278 -6.03 -9.96 -14.29
CA GLN A 278 -7.21 -9.89 -15.17
C GLN A 278 -8.02 -8.62 -14.87
#